data_AF-A0A0S9K4V5-F1
#
_entry.id   AF-A0A0S9K4V5-F1
#
_cell.length_a   1.000
_cell.length_b   1.000
_cell.length_c   1.000
_cell.angle_alpha   90.00
_cell.angle_beta   90.00
_cell.angle_gamma   90.00
#
_symmetry.space_group_name_H-M   'P 1'
#
loop_
_entity.id
_entity.type
_entity.pdbx_description
1 polymer ?
#
loop_
_entity_poly.entity_id
_entity_poly.type
_entity_poly.pdbx_seq_one_letter_code
_entity_poly.pdbx_strand_id
1 'polypeptide(L)'
;MSTFAYNTAARPVALPVVRTRLHLTRRGRAVFTTLAALPIVVGAFVFALNGGIAAAGGEQAGQSFAYVTVESGQSLWQLAETLAPTADPRDVIADIVSLNQLAGTDIEPGQRLAIPAQY
;
A
#
# COMPACT_ATOMS: atom_id res chain seq x y z
N MET A 1 -43.67 -69.11 -47.25
CA MET A 1 -43.58 -69.37 -45.79
C MET A 1 -43.04 -68.09 -45.16
N SER A 2 -43.91 -67.24 -44.64
CA SER A 2 -43.58 -65.89 -44.20
C SER A 2 -43.53 -65.85 -42.68
N THR A 3 -42.32 -65.78 -42.12
CA THR A 3 -42.10 -65.64 -40.67
C THR A 3 -41.98 -64.16 -40.36
N PHE A 4 -43.02 -63.57 -39.78
CA PHE A 4 -42.96 -62.24 -39.17
C PHE A 4 -42.53 -62.38 -37.71
N ALA A 5 -41.32 -61.96 -37.39
CA ALA A 5 -40.85 -61.80 -36.02
C ALA A 5 -41.22 -60.39 -35.53
N TYR A 6 -42.12 -60.28 -34.55
CA TYR A 6 -42.38 -59.00 -33.88
C TYR A 6 -41.34 -58.79 -32.79
N ASN A 7 -40.37 -57.92 -33.07
CA ASN A 7 -39.40 -57.45 -32.07
C ASN A 7 -40.06 -56.34 -31.23
N THR A 8 -40.65 -56.71 -30.09
CA THR A 8 -41.15 -55.77 -29.09
C THR A 8 -39.98 -55.18 -28.32
N ALA A 9 -39.37 -54.13 -28.87
CA ALA A 9 -38.45 -53.30 -28.12
C ALA A 9 -39.24 -52.47 -27.09
N ALA A 10 -39.10 -52.81 -25.80
CA ALA A 10 -39.64 -52.01 -24.71
C ALA A 10 -39.02 -50.60 -24.77
N ARG A 11 -39.84 -49.58 -25.05
CA ARG A 11 -39.40 -48.19 -25.03
C ARG A 11 -39.21 -47.74 -23.58
N PRO A 12 -38.02 -47.29 -23.16
CA PRO A 12 -37.85 -46.72 -21.83
C PRO A 12 -38.69 -45.44 -21.74
N VAL A 13 -39.59 -45.40 -20.76
CA VAL A 13 -40.34 -44.20 -20.41
C VAL A 13 -39.38 -43.24 -19.72
N ALA A 14 -38.87 -42.25 -20.47
CA ALA A 14 -38.06 -41.20 -19.90
C ALA A 14 -38.94 -40.29 -19.03
N LEU A 15 -38.68 -40.26 -17.72
CA LEU A 15 -39.35 -39.32 -16.82
C LEU A 15 -38.91 -37.89 -17.15
N PRO A 16 -39.82 -36.91 -17.17
CA PRO A 16 -39.45 -35.52 -17.41
C PRO A 16 -38.56 -35.00 -16.26
N VAL A 17 -37.29 -34.72 -16.55
CA VAL A 17 -36.40 -34.02 -15.63
C VAL A 17 -36.77 -32.54 -15.63
N VAL A 18 -37.48 -32.09 -14.60
CA VAL A 18 -37.81 -30.68 -14.40
C VAL A 18 -36.53 -29.92 -14.03
N ARG A 19 -35.97 -29.18 -14.99
CA ARG A 19 -34.83 -28.27 -14.73
C ARG A 19 -35.37 -26.89 -14.38
N THR A 20 -35.40 -26.56 -13.09
CA THR A 20 -35.76 -25.22 -12.62
C THR A 20 -34.70 -24.21 -13.06
N ARG A 21 -34.97 -23.46 -14.13
CA ARG A 21 -34.09 -22.35 -14.57
C ARG A 21 -34.50 -21.08 -13.83
N LEU A 22 -33.75 -20.74 -12.79
CA LEU A 22 -33.85 -19.44 -12.13
C LEU A 22 -33.33 -18.36 -13.09
N HIS A 23 -34.24 -17.74 -13.83
CA HIS A 23 -33.94 -16.55 -14.61
C HIS A 23 -34.00 -15.34 -13.68
N LEU A 24 -32.83 -14.81 -13.36
CA LEU A 24 -32.73 -13.59 -12.55
C LEU A 24 -33.33 -12.44 -13.37
N THR A 25 -34.53 -12.00 -12.99
CA THR A 25 -35.19 -10.87 -13.64
C THR A 25 -34.29 -9.65 -13.57
N ARG A 26 -34.39 -8.74 -14.56
CA ARG A 26 -33.54 -7.54 -14.66
C ARG A 26 -33.42 -6.75 -13.34
N ARG A 27 -34.49 -6.77 -12.52
CA ARG A 27 -34.55 -6.17 -11.18
C ARG A 27 -33.78 -7.00 -10.13
N GLY A 28 -33.88 -8.32 -10.15
CA GLY A 28 -33.09 -9.20 -9.29
C GLY A 28 -31.58 -9.03 -9.53
N ARG A 29 -31.16 -8.89 -10.78
CA ARG A 29 -29.73 -8.68 -11.09
C ARG A 29 -29.19 -7.38 -10.51
N ALA A 30 -29.97 -6.30 -10.58
CA ALA A 30 -29.59 -5.02 -9.97
C ALA A 30 -29.42 -5.14 -8.44
N VAL A 31 -30.38 -5.80 -7.76
CA VAL A 31 -30.32 -5.99 -6.29
C VAL A 31 -29.13 -6.85 -5.88
N PHE A 32 -28.85 -7.95 -6.60
CA PHE A 32 -27.68 -8.78 -6.31
C PHE A 32 -26.37 -8.03 -6.53
N THR A 33 -26.26 -7.22 -7.59
CA THR A 33 -25.05 -6.43 -7.85
C THR A 33 -24.84 -5.34 -6.81
N THR A 34 -25.89 -4.65 -6.36
CA THR A 34 -25.76 -3.61 -5.33
C THR A 34 -25.39 -4.22 -3.99
N LEU A 35 -26.00 -5.34 -3.62
CA LEU A 35 -25.70 -6.04 -2.37
C LEU A 35 -24.26 -6.57 -2.34
N ALA A 36 -23.76 -7.08 -3.48
CA ALA A 36 -22.37 -7.55 -3.60
C ALA A 36 -21.35 -6.40 -3.66
N ALA A 37 -21.71 -5.25 -4.23
CA ALA A 37 -20.80 -4.08 -4.33
C ALA A 37 -20.67 -3.32 -3.00
N LEU A 38 -21.69 -3.38 -2.14
CA LEU A 38 -21.74 -2.66 -0.87
C LEU A 38 -20.52 -2.93 0.05
N PRO A 39 -20.12 -4.19 0.33
CA PRO A 39 -18.93 -4.44 1.16
C PRO A 39 -17.63 -3.97 0.50
N ILE A 40 -17.53 -3.98 -0.83
CA ILE A 40 -16.34 -3.51 -1.56
C ILE A 40 -16.21 -1.99 -1.41
N VAL A 41 -17.31 -1.25 -1.55
CA VAL A 41 -17.33 0.21 -1.37
C VAL A 41 -16.99 0.59 0.07
N VAL A 42 -17.57 -0.10 1.05
CA VAL A 42 -17.26 0.12 2.47
C VAL A 42 -15.79 -0.21 2.77
N GLY A 43 -15.29 -1.34 2.26
CA GLY A 43 -13.88 -1.73 2.42
C GLY A 43 -12.93 -0.72 1.77
N ALA A 44 -13.23 -0.25 0.57
CA ALA A 44 -12.45 0.78 -0.12
C ALA A 44 -12.51 2.13 0.62
N PHE A 45 -13.65 2.49 1.21
CA PHE A 45 -13.78 3.74 1.97
C PHE A 45 -13.01 3.67 3.30
N VAL A 46 -13.11 2.56 4.03
CA VAL A 46 -12.30 2.31 5.23
C VAL A 46 -10.81 2.27 4.87
N PHE A 47 -10.44 1.61 3.77
CA PHE A 47 -9.06 1.60 3.29
C PHE A 47 -8.60 2.97 2.80
N ALA A 48 -9.44 3.81 2.21
CA ALA A 48 -9.05 5.18 1.85
C ALA A 48 -8.88 6.08 3.08
N LEU A 49 -9.67 5.87 4.13
CA LEU A 49 -9.57 6.61 5.39
C LEU A 49 -8.42 6.14 6.29
N ASN A 50 -8.01 4.86 6.19
CA ASN A 50 -6.98 4.26 7.06
C ASN A 50 -5.67 3.92 6.31
N GLY A 51 -5.75 3.73 5.00
CA GLY A 51 -4.67 3.30 4.12
C GLY A 51 -3.98 4.49 3.47
N GLY A 52 -3.13 5.15 4.24
CA GLY A 52 -2.01 5.92 3.72
C GLY A 52 -2.35 7.35 3.33
N ILE A 53 -1.97 8.27 4.21
CA ILE A 53 -1.47 9.58 3.80
C ILE A 53 -0.36 9.30 2.77
N ALA A 54 -0.64 9.45 1.47
CA ALA A 54 0.40 9.54 0.46
C ALA A 54 1.05 10.93 0.59
N ALA A 55 1.81 11.11 1.66
CA ALA A 55 2.62 12.31 1.84
C ALA A 55 3.80 12.22 0.88
N ALA A 56 3.71 12.96 -0.22
CA ALA A 56 4.88 13.45 -0.91
C ALA A 56 5.56 14.49 0.01
N GLY A 57 6.31 14.00 0.99
CA GLY A 57 6.94 14.77 2.05
C GLY A 57 7.09 13.88 3.27
N GLY A 58 8.32 13.51 3.61
CA GLY A 58 8.62 12.54 4.66
C GLY A 58 8.11 12.98 6.03
N GLU A 59 6.92 12.52 6.38
CA GLU A 59 6.37 12.57 7.74
C GLU A 59 6.34 11.14 8.27
N GLN A 60 7.53 10.54 8.40
CA GLN A 60 7.67 9.26 9.10
C GLN A 60 7.38 9.51 10.58
N ALA A 61 6.34 8.85 11.08
CA ALA A 61 5.83 8.98 12.43
C ALA A 61 6.91 8.97 13.53
N GLY A 62 6.82 9.92 14.45
CA GLY A 62 7.24 9.74 15.85
C GLY A 62 8.62 10.27 16.26
N GLN A 63 9.45 10.75 15.35
CA GLN A 63 10.74 11.36 15.72
C GLN A 63 10.84 12.75 15.06
N SER A 64 10.81 13.79 15.88
CA SER A 64 11.00 15.16 15.39
C SER A 64 12.43 15.25 14.83
N PHE A 65 12.57 15.57 13.56
CA PHE A 65 13.89 15.84 12.95
C PHE A 65 13.89 17.29 12.49
N ALA A 66 14.94 18.03 12.84
CA ALA A 66 15.20 19.34 12.26
C ALA A 66 15.95 19.15 10.94
N TYR A 67 15.64 19.96 9.94
CA TYR A 67 16.39 19.97 8.68
C TYR A 67 17.20 21.25 8.56
N VAL A 68 18.48 21.11 8.26
CA VAL A 68 19.39 22.23 7.98
C VAL A 68 19.88 22.12 6.55
N THR A 69 19.93 23.24 5.85
CA THR A 69 20.51 23.33 4.51
C THR A 69 21.97 23.74 4.64
N VAL A 70 22.86 22.97 4.03
CA VAL A 70 24.30 23.25 4.03
C VAL A 70 24.59 24.50 3.20
N GLU A 71 25.29 25.46 3.79
CA GLU A 71 25.73 26.66 3.08
C GLU A 71 27.01 26.41 2.25
N SER A 72 27.26 27.28 1.27
CA SER A 72 28.46 27.17 0.44
C SER A 72 29.72 27.39 1.27
N GLY A 73 30.61 26.39 1.28
CA GLY A 73 31.86 26.42 2.07
C GLY A 73 31.70 26.00 3.53
N GLN A 74 30.52 25.55 3.95
CA GLN A 74 30.30 25.01 5.28
C GLN A 74 30.80 23.56 5.36
N SER A 75 31.47 23.22 6.46
CA SER A 75 31.89 21.84 6.77
C SER A 75 30.97 21.20 7.81
N LEU A 76 30.89 19.87 7.83
CA LEU A 76 30.19 19.13 8.90
C LEU A 76 30.74 19.47 10.29
N TRP A 77 32.04 19.77 10.38
CA TRP A 77 32.68 20.18 11.62
C TRP A 77 32.13 21.50 12.16
N GLN A 78 32.11 22.54 11.33
CA GLN A 78 31.55 23.85 11.71
C GLN A 78 30.05 23.76 12.01
N LEU A 79 29.33 22.93 11.25
CA LEU A 79 27.92 22.68 11.50
C LEU A 79 27.71 22.01 12.87
N ALA A 80 28.50 20.99 13.21
CA ALA A 80 28.43 20.31 14.51
C ALA A 80 28.77 21.23 15.68
N GLU A 81 29.82 22.06 15.57
CA GLU A 81 30.16 23.07 16.60
C GLU A 81 29.05 24.10 16.82
N THR A 82 28.35 24.47 15.74
CA THR A 82 27.24 25.43 15.80
C THR A 82 25.98 24.81 16.40
N LEU A 83 25.68 23.55 16.05
CA LEU A 83 24.50 22.84 16.53
C LEU A 83 24.63 22.44 18.00
N ALA A 84 25.77 21.88 18.40
CA ALA A 84 25.97 21.32 19.73
C ALA A 84 27.32 21.79 20.32
N PRO A 85 27.42 23.04 20.80
CA PRO A 85 28.68 23.61 21.30
C PRO A 85 29.19 22.93 22.59
N THR A 86 28.36 22.15 23.26
CA THR A 86 28.67 21.42 24.50
C THR A 86 29.00 19.95 24.28
N ALA A 87 28.76 19.40 23.08
CA ALA A 87 29.05 18.02 22.71
C ALA A 87 30.37 17.92 21.94
N ASP A 88 30.97 16.73 21.88
CA ASP A 88 32.13 16.51 21.00
C ASP A 88 31.64 16.56 19.54
N PRO A 89 32.19 17.45 18.68
CA PRO A 89 31.81 17.53 17.28
C PRO A 89 31.95 16.20 16.55
N ARG A 90 32.87 15.32 16.95
CA ARG A 90 33.07 14.01 16.31
C ARG A 90 31.86 13.09 16.47
N ASP A 91 31.26 13.08 17.65
CA ASP A 91 30.09 12.26 17.96
C ASP A 91 28.88 12.79 17.19
N VAL A 92 28.70 14.12 17.17
CA VAL A 92 27.64 14.79 16.41
C VAL A 92 27.75 14.53 14.91
N ILE A 93 28.96 14.59 14.35
CA ILE A 93 29.21 14.27 12.93
C ILE A 93 28.86 12.80 12.65
N ALA A 94 29.27 11.87 13.51
CA ALA A 94 28.96 10.45 13.35
C ALA A 94 27.45 10.20 13.36
N ASP A 95 26.72 10.87 14.26
CA ASP A 95 25.25 10.80 14.32
C ASP A 95 24.60 11.35 13.05
N ILE A 96 25.07 12.51 12.56
CA ILE A 96 24.56 13.13 11.33
C ILE A 96 24.82 12.24 10.11
N VAL A 97 26.04 11.69 9.98
CA VAL A 97 26.42 10.79 8.89
C VAL A 97 25.56 9.53 8.92
N SER A 98 25.38 8.94 10.10
CA SER A 98 24.55 7.74 10.30
C SER A 98 23.08 8.01 9.96
N LEU A 99 22.53 9.15 10.42
CA LEU A 99 21.14 9.53 10.18
C LEU A 99 20.84 9.83 8.71
N ASN A 100 21.77 10.49 8.02
CA ASN A 100 21.62 10.88 6.62
C ASN A 100 22.19 9.86 5.62
N GLN A 101 22.73 8.74 6.12
CA GLN A 101 23.39 7.68 5.33
C GLN A 101 24.46 8.23 4.37
N LEU A 102 25.29 9.16 4.86
CA LEU A 102 26.35 9.76 4.05
C LEU A 102 27.48 8.74 3.81
N ALA A 103 28.06 8.76 2.62
CA ALA A 103 29.19 7.90 2.26
C ALA A 103 30.52 8.29 2.94
N GLY A 104 30.55 9.48 3.55
CA GLY A 104 31.70 10.05 4.22
C GLY A 104 31.33 11.39 4.88
N THR A 105 32.35 12.20 5.19
CA THR A 105 32.17 13.52 5.78
C THR A 105 32.03 14.65 4.75
N ASP A 106 32.10 14.31 3.47
CA ASP A 106 31.94 15.26 2.38
C ASP A 106 30.47 15.62 2.21
N ILE A 107 30.19 16.93 2.18
CA ILE A 107 28.85 17.50 2.02
C ILE A 107 28.87 18.53 0.91
N GLU A 108 27.80 18.55 0.12
CA GLU A 108 27.65 19.50 -0.98
C GLU A 108 26.85 20.73 -0.55
N PRO A 109 27.21 21.94 -1.03
CA PRO A 109 26.40 23.13 -0.82
C PRO A 109 24.95 22.94 -1.31
N GLY A 110 23.99 23.37 -0.50
CA GLY A 110 22.56 23.21 -0.79
C GLY A 110 21.99 21.84 -0.42
N GLN A 111 22.81 20.90 0.05
CA GLN A 111 22.35 19.63 0.58
C GLN A 111 21.52 19.82 1.85
N ARG A 112 20.38 19.14 1.94
CA ARG A 112 19.54 19.14 3.13
C ARG A 112 19.92 17.98 4.03
N LEU A 113 20.32 18.28 5.26
CA LEU A 113 20.70 17.30 6.28
C LEU A 113 19.65 17.26 7.38
N ALA A 114 19.25 16.06 7.76
CA ALA A 114 18.47 15.79 8.96
C ALA A 114 19.38 15.86 10.19
N ILE A 115 18.91 16.54 11.23
CA ILE A 115 19.61 16.71 12.49
C ILE A 115 18.87 15.91 13.57
N PRO A 116 19.58 15.09 14.39
CA PRO A 116 18.99 14.42 15.54
C PRO A 116 18.40 15.42 16.54
N ALA A 117 17.20 15.17 17.08
CA ALA A 117 16.53 16.09 18.03
C ALA A 117 17.19 16.27 19.40
N GLN A 118 18.33 15.61 19.64
CA GLN A 118 19.08 15.71 20.90
C GLN A 118 20.04 16.91 20.94
N TYR A 119 20.13 17.69 19.86
CA TYR A 119 21.03 18.81 19.67
C TYR A 119 20.27 20.10 19.38
#